data_AF-A0A0Q6V269-F1
#
_entry.id   AF-A0A0Q6V269-F1
#
_cell.length_a   1.000
_cell.length_b   1.000
_cell.length_c   1.000
_cell.angle_alpha   90.00
_cell.angle_beta   90.00
_cell.angle_gamma   90.00
#
_symmetry.space_group_name_H-M   'P 1'
#
loop_
_entity.id
_entity.type
_entity.pdbx_description
1 polymer ?
#
loop_
_entity_poly.entity_id
_entity_poly.type
_entity_poly.pdbx_seq_one_letter_code
_entity_poly.pdbx_strand_id
1 'polypeptide(L)'
;MTLQMWTATLAEARTAWEEQSEGLDGPRKNLAQADPTLLGDAVQGAADAFLTTWEQRVLALRDQASGHADALAQTMYDFLVTDQESVQATQQLLMWDDRGTTPVGVVGP
;
A
#
# COMPACT_ATOMS: atom_id res chain seq x y z
N MET A 1 12.56 17.75 16.53
CA MET A 1 12.85 16.30 16.54
C MET A 1 12.02 15.70 15.44
N THR A 2 12.64 15.22 14.37
CA THR A 2 11.96 14.42 13.36
C THR A 2 12.65 13.08 13.43
N LEU A 3 11.93 12.07 13.92
CA LEU A 3 12.37 10.68 13.80
C LEU A 3 12.72 10.41 12.32
N GLN A 4 13.79 9.65 12.06
CA GLN A 4 14.18 9.35 10.68
C GLN A 4 13.16 8.39 10.08
N MET A 5 12.35 8.88 9.13
CA MET A 5 11.46 8.05 8.32
C MET A 5 11.86 8.18 6.86
N TRP A 6 11.92 7.05 6.18
CA TRP A 6 12.11 7.00 4.73
C TRP A 6 10.83 7.41 3.99
N THR A 7 10.25 8.57 4.32
CA THR A 7 8.94 9.03 3.81
C THR A 7 8.89 8.99 2.28
N ALA A 8 9.95 9.43 1.61
CA ALA A 8 10.08 9.37 0.16
C ALA A 8 10.04 7.91 -0.35
N THR A 9 10.82 7.01 0.25
CA THR A 9 10.87 5.60 -0.14
C THR A 9 9.56 4.87 0.16
N LEU A 10 8.89 5.18 1.28
CA LEU A 10 7.60 4.59 1.64
C LEU A 10 6.49 5.08 0.71
N ALA A 11 6.51 6.35 0.33
CA ALA A 11 5.60 6.91 -0.65
C ALA A 11 5.82 6.28 -2.04
N GLU A 12 7.06 6.15 -2.49
CA GLU A 12 7.41 5.49 -3.74
C GLU A 12 6.99 4.01 -3.74
N ALA A 13 7.27 3.28 -2.65
CA ALA A 13 6.86 1.89 -2.50
C ALA A 13 5.34 1.74 -2.50
N ARG A 14 4.61 2.66 -1.85
CA ARG A 14 3.16 2.68 -1.86
C ARG A 14 2.63 2.86 -3.28
N THR A 15 3.11 3.86 -4.01
CA THR A 15 2.73 4.10 -5.41
C THR A 15 2.99 2.88 -6.28
N ALA A 16 4.16 2.25 -6.13
CA ALA A 16 4.50 1.04 -6.89
C ALA A 16 3.55 -0.14 -6.59
N TRP A 17 3.05 -0.27 -5.36
CA TRP A 17 2.04 -1.28 -5.00
C TRP A 17 0.65 -0.93 -5.54
N GLU A 18 0.25 0.34 -5.51
CA GLU A 18 -1.00 0.82 -6.12
C GLU A 18 -1.00 0.55 -7.64
N GLU A 19 0.09 0.90 -8.34
CA GLU A 19 0.26 0.65 -9.77
C GLU A 19 0.22 -0.85 -10.12
N GLN A 20 0.82 -1.71 -9.28
CA GLN A 20 0.74 -3.16 -9.46
C GLN A 20 -0.70 -3.67 -9.29
N SER A 21 -1.44 -3.16 -8.31
CA SER A 21 -2.85 -3.51 -8.10
C SER A 21 -3.71 -3.09 -9.30
N GLU A 22 -3.53 -1.87 -9.79
CA GLU A 22 -4.23 -1.35 -10.98
C GLU A 22 -3.86 -2.12 -12.25
N GLY A 23 -2.57 -2.44 -12.43
CA GLY A 23 -2.07 -3.21 -13.56
C GLY A 23 -2.70 -4.60 -13.70
N LEU A 24 -3.25 -5.16 -12.62
CA LEU A 24 -3.94 -6.46 -12.62
C LEU A 24 -5.41 -6.38 -13.08
N ASP A 25 -6.02 -5.19 -13.17
CA ASP A 25 -7.40 -5.05 -13.65
C ASP A 25 -7.56 -5.40 -15.14
N GLY A 26 -6.56 -5.11 -15.96
CA GLY A 26 -6.54 -5.48 -17.38
C GLY A 26 -6.56 -6.99 -17.60
N PRO A 27 -5.58 -7.74 -17.07
CA PRO A 27 -5.58 -9.21 -17.08
C PRO A 27 -6.88 -9.83 -16.54
N ARG A 28 -7.43 -9.28 -15.45
CA ARG A 28 -8.70 -9.75 -14.88
C ARG A 28 -9.86 -9.62 -15.86
N LYS A 29 -10.00 -8.45 -16.50
CA LYS A 29 -11.04 -8.22 -17.51
C LYS A 29 -10.88 -9.16 -18.70
N ASN A 30 -9.66 -9.42 -19.14
CA ASN A 30 -9.38 -10.32 -20.25
C ASN A 30 -9.76 -11.77 -19.90
N LEU A 31 -9.45 -12.23 -18.69
CA LEU A 31 -9.85 -13.56 -18.22
C LEU A 31 -11.37 -13.71 -18.15
N ALA A 32 -12.08 -12.70 -17.63
CA ALA A 32 -13.54 -12.71 -17.52
C ALA A 32 -14.27 -12.66 -18.89
N GLN A 33 -13.59 -12.24 -19.95
CA GLN A 33 -14.13 -12.22 -21.32
C GLN A 33 -13.85 -13.51 -22.09
N ALA A 34 -12.99 -14.39 -21.59
CA ALA A 34 -12.65 -15.62 -22.27
C ALA A 34 -13.84 -16.60 -22.19
N ASP A 35 -14.30 -17.07 -23.36
CA ASP A 35 -15.39 -18.03 -23.47
C ASP A 35 -14.82 -19.43 -23.79
N PRO A 36 -14.76 -20.36 -22.81
CA PRO A 36 -14.22 -21.70 -23.01
C PRO A 36 -15.10 -22.58 -23.90
N THR A 37 -16.37 -22.20 -24.15
CA THR A 37 -17.28 -22.98 -25.01
C THR A 37 -16.85 -22.96 -26.48
N LEU A 38 -16.06 -21.96 -26.88
CA LEU A 38 -15.50 -21.84 -28.23
C LEU A 38 -14.41 -22.89 -28.54
N LEU A 39 -13.91 -23.61 -27.53
CA LEU A 39 -12.83 -24.59 -27.67
C LEU A 39 -13.33 -26.01 -27.97
N GLY A 40 -14.63 -26.24 -27.85
CA GLY A 40 -15.26 -27.55 -28.03
C GLY A 40 -15.21 -28.46 -26.80
N ASP A 41 -16.13 -29.43 -26.76
CA ASP A 41 -16.46 -30.23 -25.57
C ASP A 41 -15.25 -30.94 -24.92
N ALA A 42 -14.30 -31.39 -25.73
CA ALA A 42 -13.15 -32.16 -25.25
C ALA A 42 -12.19 -31.35 -24.35
N VAL A 43 -12.12 -30.03 -24.54
CA VAL A 43 -11.19 -29.13 -23.83
C VAL A 43 -11.89 -28.07 -23.00
N GLN A 44 -13.19 -27.83 -23.20
CA GLN A 44 -13.96 -26.83 -22.47
C GLN A 44 -13.82 -26.97 -20.95
N GLY A 45 -13.97 -28.18 -20.40
CA GLY A 45 -13.88 -28.38 -18.94
C GLY A 45 -12.51 -28.03 -18.36
N ALA A 46 -11.43 -28.33 -19.09
CA ALA A 46 -10.07 -27.98 -18.68
C ALA A 46 -9.82 -26.46 -18.79
N ALA A 47 -10.35 -25.82 -19.83
CA ALA A 47 -10.27 -24.38 -20.02
C ALA A 47 -11.04 -23.61 -18.95
N ASP A 48 -12.23 -24.07 -18.58
CA ASP A 48 -13.06 -23.46 -17.53
C ASP A 48 -12.37 -23.52 -16.16
N ALA A 49 -11.82 -24.69 -15.80
CA ALA A 49 -11.04 -24.85 -14.58
C ALA A 49 -9.79 -23.95 -14.55
N PHE A 50 -9.12 -23.82 -15.69
CA PHE A 50 -7.96 -22.93 -15.84
C PHE A 50 -8.35 -21.46 -15.64
N LEU A 51 -9.39 -20.99 -16.33
CA LEU A 51 -9.87 -19.60 -16.23
C LEU A 51 -10.29 -19.26 -14.81
N THR A 52 -11.08 -20.13 -14.16
CA THR A 52 -11.50 -19.96 -12.77
C THR A 52 -10.31 -19.86 -11.82
N THR A 53 -9.32 -20.73 -11.96
CA THR A 53 -8.13 -20.73 -11.11
C THR A 53 -7.33 -19.45 -11.27
N TRP A 54 -7.14 -19.00 -12.51
CA TRP A 54 -6.39 -17.78 -12.80
C TRP A 54 -7.11 -16.51 -12.38
N GLU A 55 -8.44 -16.46 -12.52
CA GLU A 55 -9.23 -15.33 -12.03
C GLU A 55 -9.08 -15.17 -10.51
N GLN A 56 -9.21 -16.27 -9.75
CA GLN A 56 -8.98 -16.26 -8.30
C GLN A 56 -7.55 -15.84 -7.95
N ARG A 57 -6.55 -16.30 -8.71
CA ARG A 57 -5.16 -15.94 -8.47
C ARG A 57 -4.89 -14.46 -8.73
N VAL A 58 -5.42 -13.89 -9.81
CA VAL A 58 -5.28 -12.46 -10.13
C VAL A 58 -5.96 -11.60 -9.07
N LEU A 59 -7.15 -11.99 -8.60
CA LEU A 59 -7.81 -11.32 -7.48
C LEU A 59 -6.96 -11.33 -6.22
N ALA A 60 -6.42 -12.50 -5.83
CA ALA A 60 -5.58 -12.60 -4.64
C ALA A 60 -4.30 -11.74 -4.74
N LEU A 61 -3.68 -11.67 -5.92
CA LEU A 61 -2.50 -10.82 -6.15
C LEU A 61 -2.85 -9.32 -6.06
N ARG A 62 -4.00 -8.93 -6.61
CA ARG A 62 -4.50 -7.55 -6.54
C ARG A 62 -4.78 -7.14 -5.10
N ASP A 63 -5.48 -8.00 -4.34
CA ASP A 63 -5.80 -7.75 -2.94
C ASP A 63 -4.52 -7.66 -2.09
N GLN A 64 -3.54 -8.52 -2.37
CA GLN A 64 -2.23 -8.46 -1.72
C GLN A 64 -1.51 -7.14 -2.03
N ALA A 65 -1.45 -6.72 -3.30
CA ALA A 65 -0.81 -5.47 -3.69
C ALA A 65 -1.49 -4.25 -3.06
N SER A 66 -2.83 -4.19 -3.10
CA SER A 66 -3.61 -3.16 -2.43
C SER A 66 -3.36 -3.14 -0.93
N GLY A 67 -3.37 -4.30 -0.28
CA GLY A 67 -3.11 -4.40 1.16
C GLY A 67 -1.71 -3.93 1.55
N HIS A 68 -0.69 -4.13 0.70
CA HIS A 68 0.63 -3.56 0.92
C HIS A 68 0.64 -2.03 0.81
N ALA A 69 -0.03 -1.46 -0.18
CA ALA A 69 -0.16 -0.01 -0.31
C ALA A 69 -0.87 0.60 0.92
N ASP A 70 -1.97 -0.01 1.37
CA ASP A 70 -2.73 0.43 2.55
C ASP A 70 -1.88 0.36 3.83
N ALA A 71 -1.15 -0.74 4.02
CA ALA A 71 -0.26 -0.89 5.18
C ALA A 71 0.85 0.17 5.22
N LEU A 72 1.42 0.51 4.05
CA LEU A 72 2.40 1.59 3.94
C LEU A 72 1.78 2.95 4.26
N ALA A 73 0.58 3.24 3.74
CA ALA A 73 -0.15 4.46 4.03
C ALA A 73 -0.47 4.60 5.53
N GLN A 74 -0.93 3.51 6.16
CA GLN A 74 -1.21 3.48 7.61
C GLN A 74 0.07 3.70 8.43
N THR A 75 1.17 3.05 8.07
CA THR A 75 2.46 3.22 8.75
C THR A 75 2.94 4.68 8.67
N MET A 76 2.79 5.31 7.51
CA MET A 76 3.11 6.73 7.32
C MET A 76 2.24 7.63 8.22
N TYR A 77 0.95 7.33 8.32
CA TYR A 77 0.03 8.08 9.18
C TYR A 77 0.38 7.91 10.67
N ASP A 78 0.55 6.68 11.14
CA ASP A 78 0.85 6.36 12.55
C ASP A 78 2.13 7.05 13.01
N PHE A 79 3.13 7.10 12.13
CA PHE A 79 4.38 7.79 12.40
C PHE A 79 4.18 9.29 12.58
N LEU A 80 3.44 9.95 11.68
CA LEU A 80 3.18 11.39 11.77
C LEU A 80 2.40 11.73 13.04
N VAL A 81 1.42 10.91 13.41
CA VAL A 81 0.67 11.07 14.67
C VAL A 81 1.60 10.92 15.87
N THR A 82 2.42 9.85 15.90
CA THR A 82 3.34 9.59 17.01
C THR A 82 4.38 10.72 17.17
N ASP A 83 4.92 11.23 16.07
CA ASP A 83 5.87 12.35 16.08
C ASP A 83 5.20 13.62 16.63
N GLN A 84 3.97 13.93 16.19
CA GLN A 84 3.21 15.07 16.68
C GLN A 84 2.88 14.96 18.18
N GLU A 85 2.44 13.79 18.64
CA GLU A 85 2.18 13.51 20.05
C GLU A 85 3.45 13.66 20.89
N SER A 86 4.59 13.17 20.39
CA SER A 86 5.89 13.29 21.07
C SER A 86 6.33 14.75 21.20
N VAL A 87 6.14 15.55 20.15
CA VAL A 87 6.42 17.00 20.16
C VAL A 87 5.52 17.70 21.18
N GLN A 88 4.21 17.44 21.17
CA GLN A 88 3.27 18.04 22.11
C GLN A 88 3.57 17.65 23.57
N ALA A 89 3.83 16.37 23.82
CA ALA A 89 4.19 15.88 25.15
C ALA A 89 5.47 16.56 25.67
N THR A 90 6.48 16.70 24.80
CA THR A 90 7.73 17.38 25.16
C THR A 90 7.51 18.87 25.43
N GLN A 91 6.72 19.56 24.62
CA GLN A 91 6.36 20.97 24.83
C GLN A 91 5.66 21.19 26.17
N GLN A 92 4.83 20.24 26.62
CA GLN A 92 4.14 20.34 27.91
C GLN A 92 5.11 20.29 29.11
N LEU A 93 6.28 19.66 28.95
CA LEU A 93 7.34 19.62 29.97
C LEU A 93 8.16 20.91 30.06
N LEU A 94 8.12 21.76 29.03
CA LEU A 94 8.83 23.04 29.02
C LEU A 94 8.10 24.09 29.86
N MET A 95 8.86 25.06 30.38
CA MET A 95 8.31 26.27 30.99
C MET A 95 7.42 27.00 29.98
N TRP A 96 6.39 27.69 30.49
CA TRP A 96 5.36 28.34 29.65
C TRP A 96 5.97 29.23 28.56
N ASP A 97 6.96 30.05 28.93
CA ASP A 97 7.62 30.99 28.02
C ASP A 97 8.45 30.27 26.94
N ASP A 98 8.90 29.04 27.21
CA ASP A 98 9.73 28.25 26.30
C ASP A 98 8.91 27.38 25.35
N ARG A 99 7.60 27.21 25.56
CA ARG A 99 6.75 26.30 24.75
C ARG A 99 6.64 26.70 23.27
N GLY A 100 6.91 27.97 22.96
CA GLY A 100 6.95 28.49 21.60
C GLY A 100 8.24 28.22 20.84
N THR A 101 9.26 27.62 21.49
CA THR A 101 10.53 27.34 20.81
C THR A 101 10.39 26.25 19.75
N THR A 102 10.95 26.52 18.56
CA THR A 102 10.98 25.57 17.45
C THR A 102 11.92 24.41 17.77
N PRO A 103 11.46 23.15 17.71
CA PRO A 103 12.33 22.00 17.89
C PRO A 103 13.43 21.97 16.82
N VAL A 104 14.68 21.76 17.21
CA VAL A 104 15.77 21.51 16.26
C VAL A 104 15.51 20.22 15.49
N GLY A 105 15.63 20.27 14.16
CA GLY A 105 15.69 19.11 13.30
C GLY A 105 17.07 18.47 13.40
N VAL A 106 17.14 17.18 13.70
CA VAL A 106 18.43 16.46 13.72
C VAL A 106 18.83 16.27 12.26
N VAL A 107 19.81 17.04 11.79
CA VAL A 107 20.58 16.68 10.59
C VAL A 107 21.45 15.51 11.02
N GLY A 108 21.27 14.33 10.42
CA GLY A 108 22.16 13.19 10.64
C GLY A 108 23.61 13.57 10.32
N PRO A 109 24.61 12.83 10.85
CA PRO A 109 26.01 13.06 10.52
C PRO A 109 26.28 13.01 9.01
#